data_AF-A0A5U3Y7V4-F1
#
_entry.id   AF-A0A5U3Y7V4-F1
#
_cell.length_a   1.000
_cell.length_b   1.000
_cell.length_c   1.000
_cell.angle_alpha   90.00
_cell.angle_beta   90.00
_cell.angle_gamma   90.00
#
_symmetry.space_group_name_H-M   'P 1'
#
loop_
_entity.id
_entity.type
_entity.pdbx_description
1 polymer ?
#
loop_
_entity_poly.entity_id
_entity_poly.type
_entity_poly.pdbx_seq_one_letter_code
_entity_poly.pdbx_strand_id
1 'polypeptide(L)'
;SEVYKSLSIAQQERHATKRNQVLSVAIYLYKENSNIKKDNATALTKLVFSRAAEFWPDKKEPPLSFEVICKMIASIFKKPIFTNN
;
A
#
# COMPACT_ATOMS: atom_id res chain seq x y z
N SER A 1 -0.57 -30.80 12.90
CA SER A 1 0.62 -30.63 12.05
C SER A 1 1.18 -29.22 12.19
N GLU A 2 2.30 -29.06 12.91
CA GLU A 2 2.93 -27.76 13.17
C GLU A 2 3.34 -27.02 11.89
N VAL A 3 3.68 -27.77 10.83
CA VAL A 3 4.02 -27.27 9.49
C VAL A 3 2.97 -26.31 8.91
N TYR A 4 1.68 -26.52 9.20
CA TYR A 4 0.59 -25.67 8.69
C TYR A 4 0.57 -24.29 9.35
N LYS A 5 0.94 -24.20 10.63
CA LYS A 5 1.04 -22.91 11.35
C LYS A 5 2.28 -22.12 10.90
N SER A 6 3.39 -22.80 10.65
CA SER A 6 4.64 -22.19 10.17
C SER A 6 4.47 -21.54 8.80
N LEU A 7 3.77 -22.21 7.88
CA LEU A 7 3.46 -21.67 6.54
C LEU A 7 2.53 -20.44 6.61
N SER A 8 1.58 -20.44 7.54
CA SER A 8 0.65 -19.31 7.76
C SER A 8 1.39 -18.04 8.24
N ILE A 9 2.33 -18.18 9.18
CA ILE A 9 3.12 -17.04 9.69
C ILE A 9 4.03 -16.48 8.59
N ALA A 10 4.75 -17.35 7.87
CA ALA A 10 5.60 -16.92 6.76
C ALA A 10 4.80 -16.27 5.61
N GLN A 11 3.55 -16.69 5.37
CA GLN A 11 2.65 -16.03 4.44
C GLN A 11 2.26 -14.65 4.96
N GLN A 12 1.84 -14.54 6.23
CA GLN A 12 1.49 -13.26 6.85
C GLN A 12 2.64 -12.25 6.81
N GLU A 13 3.86 -12.68 7.11
CA GLU A 13 5.06 -11.85 7.04
C GLU A 13 5.32 -11.36 5.61
N ARG A 14 5.29 -12.26 4.62
CA ARG A 14 5.44 -11.87 3.20
C ARG A 14 4.36 -10.90 2.75
N HIS A 15 3.12 -11.08 3.22
CA HIS A 15 2.02 -10.16 2.95
C HIS A 15 2.24 -8.79 3.61
N ALA A 16 2.77 -8.76 4.84
CA ALA A 16 3.13 -7.54 5.54
C ALA A 16 4.28 -6.79 4.86
N THR A 17 5.33 -7.50 4.41
CA THR A 17 6.46 -6.90 3.68
C THR A 17 6.01 -6.19 2.41
N LYS A 18 5.15 -6.84 1.60
CA LYS A 18 4.61 -6.26 0.36
C LYS A 18 3.77 -5.01 0.64
N ARG A 19 2.95 -5.03 1.70
CA ARG A 19 2.15 -3.88 2.14
C ARG A 19 3.03 -2.72 2.59
N ASN A 20 4.06 -2.99 3.37
CA ASN A 20 4.96 -1.97 3.88
C ASN A 20 5.73 -1.29 2.74
N GLN A 21 6.25 -2.06 1.77
CA GLN A 21 6.92 -1.50 0.59
C GLN A 21 6.01 -0.54 -0.18
N VAL A 22 4.79 -0.98 -0.49
CA VAL A 22 3.82 -0.14 -1.21
C VAL A 22 3.47 1.12 -0.40
N LEU A 23 3.30 0.98 0.91
CA LEU A 23 2.96 2.10 1.78
C LEU A 23 4.11 3.12 1.88
N SER A 24 5.35 2.67 1.99
CA SER A 24 6.53 3.54 1.97
C SER A 24 6.63 4.33 0.67
N VAL A 25 6.41 3.69 -0.48
CA VAL A 25 6.37 4.36 -1.78
C VAL A 25 5.23 5.37 -1.85
N ALA A 26 4.02 4.99 -1.40
CA ALA A 26 2.88 5.90 -1.36
C ALA A 26 3.16 7.13 -0.48
N ILE A 27 3.79 6.97 0.69
CA ILE A 27 4.17 8.07 1.57
C ILE A 27 5.23 8.97 0.92
N TYR A 28 6.23 8.38 0.28
CA TYR A 28 7.27 9.11 -0.44
C TYR A 28 6.66 10.00 -1.53
N LEU A 29 5.82 9.41 -2.39
CA LEU A 29 5.14 10.09 -3.47
C LEU A 29 4.17 11.16 -2.97
N TYR A 30 3.50 10.91 -1.84
CA TYR A 30 2.64 11.88 -1.19
C TYR A 30 3.42 13.09 -0.65
N LYS A 31 4.62 12.87 -0.10
CA LYS A 31 5.51 13.95 0.35
C LYS A 31 6.10 14.75 -0.81
N GLU A 32 6.53 14.07 -1.87
CA GLU A 32 7.08 14.70 -3.08
C GLU A 32 6.02 15.51 -3.82
N ASN A 33 4.80 14.98 -3.91
CA ASN A 33 3.66 15.65 -4.54
C ASN A 33 2.66 16.12 -3.48
N SER A 34 3.07 17.12 -2.71
CA SER A 34 2.21 17.85 -1.74
C SER A 34 0.97 18.47 -2.38
N ASN A 35 0.92 18.54 -3.71
CA ASN A 35 -0.20 19.02 -4.52
C ASN A 35 -1.29 17.96 -4.76
N ILE A 36 -1.09 16.69 -4.34
CA ILE A 36 -2.17 15.70 -4.23
C ILE A 36 -3.07 16.16 -3.08
N LYS A 37 -3.98 17.07 -3.42
CA LYS A 37 -4.98 17.60 -2.49
C LYS A 37 -5.64 16.43 -1.78
N LYS A 38 -5.59 16.51 -0.45
CA LYS A 38 -6.17 15.62 0.56
C LYS A 38 -7.33 14.79 0.01
N ASP A 39 -7.26 13.47 0.21
CA ASP A 39 -8.34 12.49 0.04
C ASP A 39 -8.49 11.77 -1.30
N ASN A 40 -7.62 12.00 -2.30
CA ASN A 40 -7.67 11.19 -3.52
C ASN A 40 -6.76 9.95 -3.48
N ALA A 41 -7.23 8.91 -2.80
CA ALA A 41 -6.55 7.60 -2.75
C ALA A 41 -6.27 7.01 -4.14
N THR A 42 -7.20 7.23 -5.08
CA THR A 42 -7.06 6.79 -6.47
C THR A 42 -5.93 7.52 -7.19
N ALA A 43 -5.77 8.83 -6.97
CA ALA A 43 -4.67 9.60 -7.58
C ALA A 43 -3.31 9.14 -7.06
N LEU A 44 -3.17 8.93 -5.76
CA LEU A 44 -1.93 8.43 -5.18
C LEU A 44 -1.62 7.00 -5.65
N THR A 45 -2.64 6.14 -5.76
CA THR A 45 -2.48 4.78 -6.30
C THR A 45 -2.02 4.81 -7.76
N LYS A 46 -2.64 5.65 -8.61
CA LYS A 46 -2.20 5.85 -10.00
C LYS A 46 -0.75 6.30 -10.06
N LEU A 47 -0.32 7.19 -9.17
CA LEU A 47 1.06 7.65 -9.11
C LEU A 47 2.03 6.52 -8.72
N VAL A 48 1.65 5.68 -7.74
CA VAL A 48 2.43 4.48 -7.36
C VAL A 48 2.61 3.55 -8.55
N PHE A 49 1.56 3.30 -9.34
CA PHE A 49 1.67 2.47 -10.55
C PHE A 49 2.47 3.16 -11.66
N SER A 50 2.29 4.47 -11.86
CA SER A 50 3.02 5.22 -12.89
C SER A 50 4.52 5.24 -12.64
N ARG A 51 4.95 5.27 -11.38
CA ARG A 51 6.36 5.21 -10.97
C ARG A 51 6.78 3.84 -10.47
N ALA A 52 5.99 2.79 -10.73
CA ALA A 52 6.32 1.44 -10.26
C ALA A 52 7.65 0.93 -10.82
N ALA A 53 8.04 1.37 -12.02
CA ALA A 53 9.34 1.05 -12.61
C ALA A 53 10.54 1.62 -11.82
N GLU A 54 10.36 2.72 -11.07
CA GLU A 54 11.41 3.32 -10.24
C GLU A 54 11.67 2.53 -8.96
N PHE A 55 10.62 1.94 -8.38
CA PHE A 55 10.68 1.23 -7.10
C PHE A 55 10.73 -0.29 -7.24
N TRP A 56 10.23 -0.84 -8.35
CA TRP A 56 10.22 -2.27 -8.67
C TRP A 56 10.76 -2.49 -10.08
N PRO A 57 12.08 -2.35 -10.30
CA PRO A 57 12.68 -2.43 -11.63
C PRO A 57 12.50 -3.81 -12.30
N ASP A 58 12.42 -4.88 -11.52
CA ASP A 58 12.28 -6.25 -12.04
C ASP A 58 10.93 -6.51 -12.71
N LYS A 59 9.84 -6.09 -12.06
CA LYS A 59 8.47 -6.36 -12.52
C LYS A 59 7.78 -5.14 -13.12
N LYS A 60 8.34 -3.95 -12.91
CA LYS A 60 7.78 -2.64 -13.28
C LYS A 60 6.36 -2.41 -12.75
N GLU A 61 5.95 -3.20 -11.75
CA GLU A 61 4.62 -3.22 -11.17
C GLU A 61 4.72 -3.43 -9.66
N PRO A 62 3.83 -2.79 -8.89
CA PRO A 62 3.80 -2.99 -7.45
C PRO A 62 3.36 -4.44 -7.11
N PRO A 63 3.80 -4.97 -5.95
CA PRO A 63 3.51 -6.35 -5.55
C PRO A 63 2.06 -6.59 -5.11
N LEU A 64 1.19 -5.56 -5.19
CA LEU A 64 -0.22 -5.59 -4.81
C LEU A 64 -1.08 -5.00 -5.94
N SER A 65 -2.32 -5.47 -6.07
CA SER A 65 -3.25 -4.98 -7.08
C SER A 65 -3.72 -3.56 -6.79
N PHE A 66 -4.12 -2.85 -7.85
CA PHE A 66 -4.60 -1.47 -7.78
C PHE A 66 -5.70 -1.28 -6.73
N GLU A 67 -6.68 -2.17 -6.67
CA GLU A 67 -7.77 -2.11 -5.70
C GLU A 67 -7.28 -2.22 -4.25
N VAL A 68 -6.31 -3.10 -3.98
CA VAL A 68 -5.77 -3.31 -2.64
C VAL A 68 -5.00 -2.07 -2.18
N ILE A 69 -4.18 -1.51 -3.05
CA ILE A 69 -3.41 -0.30 -2.76
C ILE A 69 -4.35 0.89 -2.56
N CYS A 70 -5.36 1.04 -3.41
CA CYS A 70 -6.35 2.10 -3.30
C CYS A 70 -7.15 1.99 -1.99
N LYS A 71 -7.61 0.79 -1.61
CA LYS A 71 -8.28 0.56 -0.32
C LYS A 71 -7.37 0.86 0.88
N MET A 72 -6.08 0.47 0.82
CA MET A 72 -5.12 0.76 1.88
C MET A 72 -4.93 2.28 2.05
N ILE A 73 -4.66 2.99 0.96
CA ILE A 73 -4.49 4.45 0.97
C ILE A 73 -5.79 5.15 1.39
N ALA A 74 -6.93 4.70 0.89
CA ALA A 74 -8.23 5.23 1.27
C ALA A 74 -8.52 5.02 2.75
N SER A 75 -8.12 3.90 3.34
CA SER A 75 -8.23 3.64 4.78
C SER A 75 -7.36 4.56 5.62
N ILE A 76 -6.27 5.11 5.07
CA ILE A 76 -5.40 6.08 5.75
C ILE A 76 -6.00 7.48 5.67
N PHE A 77 -6.55 7.85 4.51
CA PHE A 77 -7.21 9.14 4.32
C PHE A 77 -8.56 9.22 5.05
N LYS A 78 -9.35 8.14 5.03
CA LYS A 78 -10.54 8.03 5.86
C LYS A 78 -10.11 7.92 7.31
N LYS A 79 -10.01 9.07 7.98
CA LYS A 79 -9.93 9.16 9.45
C LYS A 79 -10.95 8.18 10.02
N PRO A 80 -10.56 7.19 10.84
CA PRO A 80 -11.55 6.43 11.59
C PRO A 80 -12.32 7.46 12.42
N ILE A 81 -13.63 7.55 12.18
CA ILE A 81 -14.53 8.20 13.12
C ILE A 81 -14.50 7.26 14.32
N PHE A 82 -13.66 7.57 15.31
CA PHE A 82 -13.80 6.96 16.63
C PHE A 82 -15.16 7.45 17.16
N THR A 83 -16.22 6.70 16.85
CA THR A 83 -17.48 6.83 17.57
C THR A 83 -17.20 6.28 18.96
N ASN A 84 -16.93 7.18 19.91
CA ASN A 84 -17.01 6.86 21.33
C ASN A 84 -18.45 6.42 21.59
N ASN A 85 -18.64 5.13 21.90
CA ASN A 85 -19.86 4.59 22.50
C ASN A 85 -19.61 4.43 24.00
#